data_AF-A0A3M7QWB3-F1
#
_entry.id   AF-A0A3M7QWB3-F1
#
_cell.length_a   1.000
_cell.length_b   1.000
_cell.length_c   1.000
_cell.angle_alpha   90.00
_cell.angle_beta   90.00
_cell.angle_gamma   90.00
#
_symmetry.space_group_name_H-M   'P 1'
#
loop_
_entity.id
_entity.type
_entity.pdbx_description
1 polymer ?
#
loop_
_entity_poly.entity_id
_entity_poly.type
_entity_poly.pdbx_seq_one_letter_code
_entity_poly.pdbx_strand_id
1 'polypeptide(L)'
;MLNHLLNINRRSLLIIKHSSNQINRYKNDYSKTLNLPNSGKFELSMKRICEHEDQIKKIAKFDSLYDWQTKNRSNRPLFTLHDGPPYANGDIHIGHMVNKVLKDIYLRFKLLSGYQVNYVPGWDCHGLPIELNAIKNFKKKSKKSQAVNISLNHADPLEIRNFAKNYAQSCINIQMESFKQMNLLADWSKIYRTMDPNFMCKELDLFYSLYENKLIYRDYMPVYWSISSQTALAEFELEYNPEHKSNALYVAYQLVEYSSEIKKFL
;
A
#
# COMPACT_ATOMS: atom_id res chain seq x y z
N MET A 1 -12.26 -21.38 12.66
CA MET A 1 -13.59 -21.51 12.03
C MET A 1 -13.57 -21.07 10.54
N LEU A 2 -12.55 -21.47 9.76
CA LEU A 2 -12.46 -21.18 8.32
C LEU A 2 -11.73 -22.29 7.53
N ASN A 3 -11.52 -23.46 8.14
CA ASN A 3 -11.01 -24.66 7.47
C ASN A 3 -12.14 -25.63 7.05
N HIS A 4 -13.41 -25.23 7.23
CA HIS A 4 -14.56 -26.11 7.01
C HIS A 4 -15.32 -25.87 5.68
N LEU A 5 -14.91 -24.89 4.86
CA LEU A 5 -15.64 -24.48 3.65
C LEU A 5 -14.96 -24.79 2.31
N LEU A 6 -13.79 -25.44 2.31
CA LEU A 6 -13.13 -25.93 1.08
C LEU A 6 -13.24 -27.45 0.92
N ASN A 7 -14.40 -28.00 1.29
CA ASN A 7 -14.79 -29.36 0.94
C ASN A 7 -15.43 -29.39 -0.46
N ILE A 8 -14.72 -28.85 -1.45
CA ILE A 8 -15.04 -29.13 -2.85
C ILE A 8 -14.39 -30.47 -3.16
N ASN A 9 -15.23 -31.49 -3.07
CA ASN A 9 -15.05 -32.84 -3.60
C ASN A 9 -13.90 -32.91 -4.62
N ARG A 10 -12.73 -33.42 -4.18
CA ARG A 10 -11.83 -34.16 -5.05
C ARG A 10 -12.57 -35.44 -5.47
N ARG A 11 -13.58 -35.30 -6.32
CA ARG A 11 -13.95 -36.39 -7.23
C ARG A 11 -12.73 -36.54 -8.11
N SER A 12 -11.90 -37.50 -7.72
CA SER A 12 -10.99 -38.18 -8.63
C SER A 12 -11.74 -38.34 -9.94
N LEU A 13 -11.33 -37.59 -10.96
CA LEU A 13 -11.66 -37.94 -12.32
C LEU A 13 -11.06 -39.33 -12.48
N LEU A 14 -11.93 -40.35 -12.37
CA LEU A 14 -11.66 -41.71 -12.77
C LEU A 14 -11.30 -41.64 -14.25
N ILE A 15 -10.01 -41.45 -14.52
CA ILE A 15 -9.44 -41.77 -15.82
C ILE A 15 -9.54 -43.27 -15.87
N ILE A 16 -10.63 -43.74 -16.49
CA ILE A 16 -10.81 -45.14 -16.84
C ILE A 16 -9.68 -45.45 -17.84
N LYS A 17 -8.56 -45.96 -17.33
CA LYS A 17 -7.58 -46.70 -18.13
C LYS A 17 -8.28 -47.98 -18.56
N HIS A 18 -9.01 -47.93 -19.67
CA HIS A 18 -9.48 -49.14 -20.31
C HIS A 18 -8.27 -49.94 -20.79
N SER A 19 -8.03 -51.00 -20.03
CA SER A 19 -7.31 -52.21 -20.36
C SER A 19 -7.22 -52.47 -21.86
N SER A 20 -5.99 -52.71 -22.30
CA SER A 20 -5.64 -53.44 -23.50
C SER A 20 -6.41 -54.77 -23.57
N ASN A 21 -7.45 -54.82 -24.38
CA ASN A 21 -7.89 -56.04 -25.03
C ASN A 21 -8.49 -55.68 -26.39
N GLN A 22 -8.11 -56.47 -27.39
CA GLN A 22 -8.45 -56.34 -28.79
C GLN A 22 -9.97 -56.13 -28.97
N ILE A 23 -10.36 -54.90 -29.26
CA ILE A 23 -11.64 -54.58 -29.89
C ILE A 23 -11.22 -53.98 -31.23
N ASN A 24 -11.60 -54.63 -32.33
CA ASN A 24 -11.53 -54.05 -33.67
C ASN A 24 -12.34 -52.75 -33.67
N ARG A 25 -11.70 -51.64 -33.28
CA ARG A 25 -12.27 -50.32 -33.36
C ARG A 25 -12.38 -50.02 -34.85
N TYR A 26 -13.62 -49.93 -35.31
CA TYR A 26 -13.96 -49.47 -36.65
C TYR A 26 -13.04 -48.33 -37.08
N LYS A 27 -12.47 -48.46 -38.28
CA LYS A 27 -11.44 -47.62 -38.89
C LYS A 27 -11.95 -46.21 -39.28
N ASN A 28 -12.99 -45.71 -38.61
CA ASN A 28 -13.58 -44.41 -38.88
C ASN A 28 -13.24 -43.47 -37.71
N ASP A 29 -12.28 -42.60 -37.97
CA ASP A 29 -11.85 -41.54 -37.08
C ASP A 29 -12.87 -40.38 -37.12
N TYR A 30 -13.94 -40.49 -36.34
CA TYR A 30 -14.99 -39.48 -36.21
C TYR A 30 -14.50 -38.16 -35.57
N SER A 31 -13.25 -38.11 -35.09
CA SER A 31 -12.66 -36.84 -34.61
C SER A 31 -12.67 -35.76 -35.69
N LYS A 32 -12.55 -36.17 -36.96
CA LYS A 32 -12.58 -35.28 -38.15
C LYS A 32 -13.97 -34.79 -38.52
N THR A 33 -15.03 -35.39 -38.00
CA THR A 33 -16.42 -34.93 -38.22
C THR A 33 -16.86 -33.92 -37.16
N LEU A 34 -16.06 -33.70 -36.12
CA LEU A 34 -16.33 -32.72 -35.07
C LEU A 34 -15.69 -31.38 -35.44
N ASN A 35 -16.48 -30.31 -35.39
CA ASN A 35 -15.95 -28.95 -35.54
C ASN A 35 -15.34 -28.47 -34.22
N LEU A 36 -14.14 -28.97 -33.90
CA LEU A 36 -13.44 -28.61 -32.68
C LEU A 36 -12.86 -27.19 -32.77
N PRO A 37 -12.84 -26.41 -31.68
CA PRO A 37 -12.19 -25.11 -31.66
C PRO A 37 -10.69 -25.25 -31.98
N ASN A 38 -10.26 -24.63 -33.07
CA ASN A 38 -8.85 -24.56 -33.44
C ASN A 38 -8.29 -23.19 -33.02
N SER A 39 -7.69 -23.13 -31.84
CA SER A 39 -7.02 -21.92 -31.33
C SER A 39 -5.60 -21.72 -31.88
N GLY A 40 -5.20 -22.51 -32.89
CA GLY A 40 -3.88 -22.42 -33.51
C GLY A 40 -2.74 -22.60 -32.50
N LYS A 41 -1.80 -21.65 -32.48
CA LYS A 41 -0.62 -21.66 -31.59
C LYS A 41 -0.86 -21.00 -30.22
N PHE A 42 -2.11 -20.83 -29.80
CA PHE A 42 -2.43 -20.30 -28.47
C PHE A 42 -2.24 -21.39 -27.42
N GLU A 43 -1.19 -21.27 -26.62
CA GLU A 43 -0.82 -22.25 -25.60
C GLU A 43 -0.79 -21.58 -24.22
N LEU A 44 -1.51 -22.18 -23.26
CA LEU A 44 -1.71 -21.67 -21.91
C LEU A 44 -0.66 -22.17 -20.90
N SER A 45 0.60 -22.28 -21.31
CA SER A 45 1.68 -22.70 -20.42
C SER A 45 2.27 -21.51 -19.66
N MET A 46 2.63 -21.70 -18.38
CA MET A 46 3.13 -20.62 -17.51
C MET A 46 4.35 -19.91 -18.11
N LYS A 47 5.27 -20.69 -18.71
CA LYS A 47 6.46 -20.16 -19.37
C LYS A 47 6.11 -19.20 -20.51
N ARG A 48 5.12 -19.58 -21.32
CA ARG A 48 4.68 -18.80 -22.47
C ARG A 48 3.91 -17.55 -22.05
N ILE A 49 3.19 -17.58 -20.93
CA ILE A 49 2.55 -16.40 -20.35
C ILE A 49 3.61 -15.34 -20.00
N CYS A 50 4.67 -15.71 -19.28
CA CYS A 50 5.75 -14.76 -18.95
C CYS A 50 6.43 -14.18 -20.20
N GLU A 51 6.78 -15.02 -21.18
CA GLU A 51 7.37 -14.56 -22.45
C GLU A 51 6.44 -13.62 -23.21
N HIS A 52 5.13 -13.90 -23.18
CA HIS A 52 4.11 -13.08 -23.84
C HIS A 52 3.87 -11.75 -23.12
N GLU A 53 3.94 -11.70 -21.79
CA GLU A 53 3.87 -10.45 -21.03
C GLU A 53 5.01 -9.50 -21.40
N ASP A 54 6.25 -10.01 -21.49
CA ASP A 54 7.40 -9.21 -21.93
C ASP A 54 7.24 -8.70 -23.37
N GLN A 55 6.66 -9.52 -24.26
CA GLN A 55 6.31 -9.08 -25.61
C GLN A 55 5.23 -7.99 -25.60
N ILE A 56 4.16 -8.16 -24.81
CA ILE A 56 3.09 -7.17 -24.67
C ILE A 56 3.68 -5.85 -24.17
N LYS A 57 4.54 -5.87 -23.15
CA LYS A 57 5.19 -4.64 -22.63
C LYS A 57 5.93 -3.90 -23.74
N LYS A 58 6.69 -4.61 -24.59
CA LYS A 58 7.42 -4.03 -25.72
C LYS A 58 6.50 -3.44 -26.80
N ILE A 59 5.40 -4.13 -27.11
CA ILE A 59 4.48 -3.75 -28.19
C ILE A 59 3.53 -2.64 -27.76
N ALA A 60 2.95 -2.76 -26.57
CA ALA A 60 1.88 -1.88 -26.08
C ALA A 60 2.39 -0.50 -25.64
N LYS A 61 3.71 -0.33 -25.43
CA LYS A 61 4.36 0.94 -25.04
C LYS A 61 3.57 1.66 -23.94
N PHE A 62 3.25 0.95 -22.86
CA PHE A 62 2.40 1.46 -21.78
C PHE A 62 2.89 2.79 -21.20
N ASP A 63 4.20 3.01 -21.17
CA ASP A 63 4.81 4.28 -20.73
C ASP A 63 4.35 5.48 -21.55
N SER A 64 4.12 5.29 -22.86
CA SER A 64 3.65 6.36 -23.75
C SER A 64 2.14 6.53 -23.77
N LEU A 65 1.38 5.60 -23.16
CA LEU A 65 -0.09 5.62 -23.18
C LEU A 65 -0.63 6.84 -22.42
N TYR A 66 0.00 7.20 -21.30
CA TYR A 66 -0.40 8.35 -20.51
C TYR A 66 -0.22 9.67 -21.29
N ASP A 67 0.91 9.84 -21.95
CA ASP A 67 1.17 11.03 -22.78
C ASP A 67 0.26 11.06 -24.01
N TRP A 68 0.03 9.91 -24.63
CA TRP A 68 -0.85 9.78 -25.78
C TRP A 68 -2.28 10.20 -25.42
N GLN A 69 -2.83 9.71 -24.31
CA GLN A 69 -4.20 10.06 -23.93
C GLN A 69 -4.31 11.54 -23.58
N THR A 70 -3.32 12.11 -22.88
CA THR A 70 -3.30 13.53 -22.53
C THR A 70 -3.35 14.42 -23.79
N LYS A 71 -2.59 14.05 -24.84
CA LYS A 71 -2.53 14.82 -26.09
C LYS A 71 -3.75 14.62 -26.99
N ASN A 72 -4.23 13.37 -27.12
CA ASN A 72 -5.27 13.02 -28.10
C ASN A 72 -6.69 13.14 -27.54
N ARG A 73 -6.83 13.36 -26.23
CA ARG A 73 -8.14 13.42 -25.55
C ARG A 73 -8.35 14.70 -24.76
N SER A 74 -7.61 15.76 -25.04
CA SER A 74 -7.76 17.07 -24.40
C SER A 74 -9.18 17.66 -24.48
N ASN A 75 -9.97 17.27 -25.51
CA ASN A 75 -11.35 17.71 -25.70
C ASN A 75 -12.39 16.77 -25.04
N ARG A 76 -11.96 15.77 -24.27
CA ARG A 76 -12.84 14.81 -23.58
C ARG A 76 -13.09 15.23 -22.13
N PRO A 77 -14.18 14.77 -21.49
CA PRO A 77 -14.40 15.03 -20.08
C PRO A 77 -13.23 14.50 -19.24
N LEU A 78 -12.74 15.32 -18.32
CA LEU A 78 -11.62 14.99 -17.44
C LEU A 78 -12.10 14.19 -16.22
N PHE A 79 -11.50 13.03 -16.01
CA PHE A 79 -11.64 12.24 -14.80
C PHE A 79 -10.34 12.28 -14.00
N THR A 80 -10.36 12.89 -12.82
CA THR A 80 -9.21 12.93 -11.91
C THR A 80 -9.37 11.91 -10.80
N LEU A 81 -8.37 11.04 -10.63
CA LEU A 81 -8.27 10.14 -9.49
C LEU A 81 -7.15 10.63 -8.58
N HIS A 82 -7.49 11.05 -7.36
CA HIS A 82 -6.47 11.40 -6.37
C HIS A 82 -5.84 10.13 -5.78
N ASP A 83 -4.54 10.00 -5.95
CA ASP A 83 -3.79 8.92 -5.35
C ASP A 83 -3.59 9.18 -3.86
N GLY A 84 -4.03 8.27 -2.99
CA GLY A 84 -3.57 8.24 -1.61
C GLY A 84 -2.08 7.91 -1.57
N PRO A 85 -1.21 8.78 -1.02
CA PRO A 85 0.22 8.62 -1.12
C PRO A 85 0.69 7.48 -0.20
N PRO A 86 1.36 6.42 -0.71
CA PRO A 86 2.04 5.48 0.16
C PRO A 86 3.13 6.16 0.99
N TYR A 87 3.37 5.64 2.19
CA TYR A 87 4.54 6.00 2.98
C TYR A 87 5.83 5.63 2.24
N ALA A 88 6.76 6.58 2.16
CA ALA A 88 8.09 6.40 1.58
C ALA A 88 9.00 5.58 2.51
N ASN A 89 8.56 4.37 2.86
CA ASN A 89 9.21 3.50 3.82
C ASN A 89 9.42 2.09 3.23
N GLY A 90 10.64 1.83 2.78
CA GLY A 90 11.04 0.50 2.29
C GLY A 90 10.37 0.09 0.97
N ASP A 91 10.38 -1.22 0.73
CA ASP A 91 9.91 -1.85 -0.51
C ASP A 91 8.39 -1.96 -0.57
N ILE A 92 7.85 -2.14 -1.78
CA ILE A 92 6.43 -2.40 -1.96
C ILE A 92 6.05 -3.81 -1.49
N HIS A 93 4.82 -3.98 -0.98
CA HIS A 93 4.26 -5.28 -0.63
C HIS A 93 2.93 -5.50 -1.36
N ILE A 94 2.33 -6.68 -1.18
CA ILE A 94 1.09 -7.07 -1.89
C ILE A 94 -0.06 -6.08 -1.68
N GLY A 95 -0.14 -5.44 -0.52
CA GLY A 95 -1.15 -4.42 -0.22
C GLY A 95 -1.02 -3.19 -1.11
N HIS A 96 0.21 -2.70 -1.32
CA HIS A 96 0.48 -1.64 -2.30
C HIS A 96 0.06 -2.06 -3.71
N MET A 97 0.39 -3.30 -4.10
CA MET A 97 0.05 -3.82 -5.42
C MET A 97 -1.47 -3.86 -5.64
N VAL A 98 -2.23 -4.45 -4.70
CA VAL A 98 -3.70 -4.52 -4.78
C VAL A 98 -4.31 -3.13 -4.90
N ASN A 99 -3.87 -2.17 -4.08
CA ASN A 99 -4.37 -0.80 -4.13
C ASN A 99 -4.12 -0.15 -5.49
N LYS A 100 -2.91 -0.25 -6.03
CA LYS A 100 -2.51 0.39 -7.28
C LYS A 100 -3.16 -0.26 -8.51
N VAL A 101 -3.26 -1.59 -8.53
CA VAL A 101 -3.89 -2.32 -9.63
C VAL A 101 -5.39 -2.01 -9.71
N LEU A 102 -6.09 -1.93 -8.57
CA LEU A 102 -7.51 -1.57 -8.56
C LEU A 102 -7.75 -0.16 -9.12
N LYS A 103 -6.89 0.81 -8.75
CA LYS A 103 -6.92 2.16 -9.32
C LYS A 103 -6.67 2.14 -10.83
N ASP A 104 -5.68 1.39 -11.29
CA ASP A 104 -5.33 1.26 -12.71
C ASP A 104 -6.47 0.64 -13.54
N ILE A 105 -7.12 -0.42 -13.05
CA ILE A 105 -8.29 -1.03 -13.69
C ILE A 105 -9.38 0.04 -13.91
N TYR A 106 -9.67 0.84 -12.90
CA TYR A 106 -10.70 1.87 -12.99
C TYR A 106 -10.30 3.03 -13.92
N LEU A 107 -9.04 3.47 -13.89
CA LEU A 107 -8.51 4.48 -14.80
C LEU A 107 -8.60 4.02 -16.25
N ARG A 108 -8.20 2.78 -16.54
CA ARG A 108 -8.33 2.18 -17.87
C ARG A 108 -9.79 2.06 -18.29
N PHE A 109 -10.68 1.67 -17.39
CA PHE A 109 -12.12 1.66 -17.67
C PHE A 109 -12.64 3.06 -18.04
N LYS A 110 -12.26 4.12 -17.31
CA LYS A 110 -12.62 5.50 -17.64
C LYS A 110 -12.06 5.96 -18.97
N LEU A 111 -10.80 5.60 -19.24
CA LEU A 111 -10.18 5.84 -20.54
C LEU A 111 -10.95 5.12 -21.65
N LEU A 112 -11.30 3.84 -21.51
CA LEU A 112 -12.11 3.13 -22.51
C LEU A 112 -13.52 3.72 -22.66
N SER A 113 -14.08 4.29 -21.60
CA SER A 113 -15.38 4.98 -21.59
C SER A 113 -15.35 6.37 -22.22
N GLY A 114 -14.23 6.81 -22.78
CA GLY A 114 -14.12 8.07 -23.53
C GLY A 114 -13.66 9.29 -22.72
N TYR A 115 -13.29 9.13 -21.46
CA TYR A 115 -12.74 10.22 -20.64
C TYR A 115 -11.26 10.45 -20.96
N GLN A 116 -10.77 11.66 -20.66
CA GLN A 116 -9.37 11.90 -20.38
C GLN A 116 -9.13 11.59 -18.90
N VAL A 117 -8.03 10.92 -18.56
CA VAL A 117 -7.71 10.62 -17.17
C VAL A 117 -6.54 11.47 -16.68
N ASN A 118 -6.63 11.90 -15.42
CA ASN A 118 -5.55 12.55 -14.69
C ASN A 118 -5.26 11.76 -13.41
N TYR A 119 -4.08 11.16 -13.35
CA TYR A 119 -3.64 10.37 -12.20
C TYR A 119 -2.17 10.64 -11.95
N VAL A 120 -1.92 11.33 -10.84
CA VAL A 120 -0.61 11.81 -10.40
C VAL A 120 -0.27 11.04 -9.12
N PRO A 121 0.69 10.09 -9.17
CA PRO A 121 1.12 9.37 -7.99
C PRO A 121 1.80 10.31 -6.99
N GLY A 122 1.70 9.98 -5.70
CA GLY A 122 2.47 10.69 -4.69
C GLY A 122 3.00 9.84 -3.56
N TRP A 123 3.75 10.48 -2.68
CA TRP A 123 4.43 9.83 -1.56
C TRP A 123 4.35 10.67 -0.29
N ASP A 124 4.11 9.99 0.81
CA ASP A 124 4.20 10.58 2.14
C ASP A 124 5.61 10.37 2.69
N CYS A 125 6.28 11.49 2.93
CA CYS A 125 7.71 11.59 3.21
C CYS A 125 8.01 12.02 4.64
N HIS A 126 6.98 12.28 5.46
CA HIS A 126 7.14 12.74 6.84
C HIS A 126 6.70 11.68 7.85
N GLY A 127 6.93 11.97 9.13
CA GLY A 127 6.46 11.16 10.25
C GLY A 127 7.54 10.29 10.90
N LEU A 128 7.21 9.84 12.12
CA LEU A 128 8.11 9.10 12.99
C LEU A 128 8.67 7.80 12.36
N PRO A 129 7.90 7.00 11.59
CA PRO A 129 8.43 5.78 10.99
C PRO A 129 9.65 6.02 10.07
N ILE A 130 9.63 7.12 9.32
CA ILE A 130 10.72 7.48 8.39
C ILE A 130 11.96 7.90 9.17
N GLU A 131 11.81 8.70 10.23
CA GLU A 131 12.92 9.12 11.09
C GLU A 131 13.58 7.93 11.78
N LEU A 132 12.77 7.03 12.36
CA LEU A 132 13.27 5.82 13.02
C LEU A 132 14.02 4.90 12.05
N ASN A 133 13.51 4.73 10.82
CA ASN A 133 14.14 3.88 9.82
C ASN A 133 15.38 4.52 9.19
N ALA A 134 15.40 5.83 8.99
CA ALA A 134 16.59 6.56 8.56
C ALA A 134 17.74 6.35 9.54
N ILE A 135 17.48 6.46 10.85
CA ILE A 135 18.50 6.28 11.89
C ILE A 135 18.95 4.82 12.00
N LYS A 136 18.03 3.85 11.93
CA LYS A 136 18.39 2.42 11.89
C LYS A 136 19.31 2.12 10.71
N ASN A 137 19.01 2.65 9.53
CA ASN A 137 19.83 2.46 8.33
C ASN A 137 21.17 3.17 8.41
N PHE A 138 21.21 4.36 9.00
CA PHE A 138 22.46 5.07 9.30
C PHE A 138 23.35 4.23 10.23
N LYS A 139 22.83 3.77 11.38
CA LYS A 139 23.56 2.91 12.32
C LYS A 139 24.10 1.63 11.66
N LYS A 140 23.33 1.01 10.74
CA LYS A 140 23.79 -0.17 9.97
C LYS A 140 24.97 0.17 9.04
N LYS A 141 24.95 1.34 8.39
CA LYS A 141 26.06 1.82 7.56
C LYS A 141 27.28 2.19 8.41
N SER A 142 27.10 2.89 9.52
CA SER A 142 28.13 3.25 10.49
C SER A 142 28.79 2.05 11.20
N LYS A 143 28.06 0.94 11.42
CA LYS A 143 28.67 -0.29 11.94
C LYS A 143 29.60 -0.97 10.91
N LYS A 144 29.37 -0.78 9.62
CA LYS A 144 30.29 -1.22 8.55
C LYS A 144 31.44 -0.24 8.31
N SER A 145 31.31 0.99 8.80
CA SER A 145 32.24 2.10 8.59
C SER A 145 32.39 2.81 9.94
N GLN A 146 33.23 2.31 10.86
CA GLN A 146 33.53 2.76 12.25
C GLN A 146 33.31 4.26 12.59
N ALA A 147 32.10 4.79 12.44
CA ALA A 147 31.85 6.23 12.47
C ALA A 147 30.46 6.52 13.02
N VAL A 148 30.48 7.02 14.26
CA VAL A 148 29.43 7.76 14.96
C VAL A 148 28.20 6.97 15.42
N ASN A 149 28.07 6.81 16.74
CA ASN A 149 26.85 6.35 17.42
C ASN A 149 25.86 7.52 17.57
N ILE A 150 25.10 7.82 16.52
CA ILE A 150 24.02 8.82 16.62
C ILE A 150 22.83 8.20 17.35
N SER A 151 22.52 8.66 18.56
CA SER A 151 21.25 8.41 19.23
C SER A 151 20.29 9.58 18.98
N LEU A 152 18.99 9.28 18.81
CA LEU A 152 17.91 10.26 18.59
C LEU A 152 17.96 11.45 19.56
N ASN A 153 18.43 11.22 20.78
CA ASN A 153 18.44 12.23 21.85
C ASN A 153 19.65 13.18 21.80
N HIS A 154 20.63 12.95 20.91
CA HIS A 154 21.89 13.72 20.86
C HIS A 154 22.29 14.16 19.44
N ALA A 155 21.46 13.93 18.43
CA ALA A 155 21.73 14.38 17.07
C ALA A 155 21.18 15.80 16.86
N ASP A 156 21.84 16.60 16.02
CA ASP A 156 21.31 17.89 15.60
C ASP A 156 20.00 17.68 14.78
N PRO A 157 18.89 18.35 15.09
CA PRO A 157 17.63 18.20 14.35
C PRO A 157 17.76 18.40 12.84
N LEU A 158 18.69 19.27 12.39
CA LEU A 158 18.93 19.46 10.95
C LEU A 158 19.54 18.22 10.30
N GLU A 159 20.45 17.54 10.99
CA GLU A 159 21.04 16.28 10.51
C GLU A 159 19.97 15.19 10.39
N ILE A 160 19.11 15.03 11.40
CA ILE A 160 18.00 14.05 11.36
C ILE A 160 17.11 14.31 10.16
N ARG A 161 16.70 15.56 9.93
CA ARG A 161 15.85 15.93 8.78
C ARG A 161 16.53 15.62 7.45
N ASN A 162 17.83 15.91 7.32
CA ASN A 162 18.58 15.59 6.11
C ASN A 162 18.67 14.09 5.87
N PHE A 163 18.91 13.30 6.92
CA PHE A 163 18.92 11.83 6.82
C PHE A 163 17.54 11.26 6.46
N ALA A 164 16.48 11.74 7.10
CA ALA A 164 15.11 11.35 6.81
C ALA A 164 14.73 11.67 5.35
N LYS A 165 15.05 12.88 4.89
CA LYS A 165 14.84 13.29 3.49
C LYS A 165 15.56 12.39 2.49
N ASN A 166 16.84 12.09 2.74
CA ASN A 166 17.62 11.22 1.87
C ASN A 166 17.09 9.79 1.88
N TYR A 167 16.66 9.29 3.04
CA TYR A 167 16.07 7.97 3.16
C TYR A 167 14.74 7.89 2.39
N ALA A 168 13.83 8.83 2.62
CA ALA A 168 12.57 8.93 1.89
C ALA A 168 12.80 8.98 0.38
N GLN A 169 13.73 9.82 -0.10
CA GLN A 169 14.05 9.93 -1.53
C GLN A 169 14.53 8.60 -2.14
N SER A 170 15.33 7.82 -1.40
CA SER A 170 15.78 6.51 -1.86
C SER A 170 14.64 5.48 -1.92
N CYS A 171 13.74 5.48 -0.92
CA CYS A 171 12.55 4.64 -0.92
C CYS A 171 11.58 5.01 -2.06
N ILE A 172 11.35 6.30 -2.31
CA ILE A 172 10.53 6.76 -3.44
C ILE A 172 11.05 6.19 -4.75
N ASN A 173 12.36 6.25 -5.00
CA ASN A 173 12.94 5.73 -6.23
C ASN A 173 12.69 4.22 -6.38
N ILE A 174 12.93 3.44 -5.33
CA ILE A 174 12.72 1.98 -5.34
C ILE A 174 11.24 1.63 -5.60
N GLN A 175 10.33 2.29 -4.88
CA GLN A 175 8.90 2.06 -5.02
C GLN A 175 8.39 2.49 -6.40
N MET A 176 8.85 3.64 -6.89
CA MET A 176 8.49 4.17 -8.20
C MET A 176 8.91 3.22 -9.32
N GLU A 177 10.14 2.72 -9.30
CA GLU A 177 10.60 1.73 -10.29
C GLU A 177 9.77 0.45 -10.22
N SER A 178 9.43 -0.01 -9.02
CA SER A 178 8.57 -1.18 -8.84
C SER A 178 7.16 -0.96 -9.39
N PHE A 179 6.59 0.23 -9.21
CA PHE A 179 5.27 0.57 -9.77
C PHE A 179 5.30 0.78 -11.29
N LYS A 180 6.38 1.33 -11.85
CA LYS A 180 6.57 1.41 -13.31
C LYS A 180 6.65 0.02 -13.94
N GLN A 181 7.33 -0.94 -13.30
CA GLN A 181 7.38 -2.33 -13.78
C GLN A 181 6.00 -3.01 -13.87
N MET A 182 5.02 -2.52 -13.09
CA MET A 182 3.62 -2.95 -13.15
C MET A 182 2.84 -2.32 -14.31
N ASN A 183 3.43 -1.41 -15.08
CA ASN A 183 2.83 -0.74 -16.25
C ASN A 183 1.55 0.04 -15.91
N LEU A 184 1.48 0.66 -14.72
CA LEU A 184 0.31 1.43 -14.31
C LEU A 184 0.18 2.70 -15.15
N LEU A 185 -1.05 3.05 -15.51
CA LEU A 185 -1.40 4.27 -16.25
C LEU A 185 -1.32 5.48 -15.31
N ALA A 186 -0.19 6.19 -15.31
CA ALA A 186 0.05 7.33 -14.42
C ALA A 186 0.99 8.38 -15.01
N ASP A 187 0.90 9.60 -14.48
CA ASP A 187 1.88 10.64 -14.73
C ASP A 187 3.14 10.44 -13.88
N TRP A 188 4.12 9.72 -14.43
CA TRP A 188 5.41 9.53 -13.77
C TRP A 188 6.34 10.75 -13.88
N SER A 189 6.01 11.71 -14.76
CA SER A 189 6.80 12.93 -14.93
C SER A 189 6.51 13.95 -13.82
N LYS A 190 5.27 13.95 -13.34
CA LYS A 190 4.76 14.87 -12.32
C LYS A 190 4.27 14.07 -11.13
N ILE A 191 5.20 13.71 -10.25
CA ILE A 191 4.88 13.12 -8.94
C ILE A 191 4.72 14.22 -7.89
N TYR A 192 3.90 13.98 -6.87
CA TYR A 192 3.84 14.86 -5.70
C TYR A 192 4.45 14.21 -4.46
N ARG A 193 5.16 14.98 -3.65
CA ARG A 193 5.79 14.50 -2.41
C ARG A 193 5.47 15.48 -1.30
N THR A 194 5.11 14.96 -0.12
CA THR A 194 4.77 15.83 1.02
C THR A 194 5.96 16.67 1.51
N MET A 195 7.20 16.26 1.19
CA MET A 195 8.42 17.04 1.46
C MET A 195 8.73 18.15 0.44
N ASP A 196 7.96 18.29 -0.64
CA ASP A 196 8.20 19.35 -1.62
C ASP A 196 7.78 20.72 -1.07
N PRO A 197 8.56 21.79 -1.25
CA PRO A 197 8.27 23.11 -0.66
C PRO A 197 6.88 23.64 -0.99
N ASN A 198 6.43 23.48 -2.25
CA ASN A 198 5.11 23.93 -2.67
C ASN A 198 3.97 23.19 -1.93
N PHE A 199 4.17 21.91 -1.61
CA PHE A 199 3.18 21.13 -0.86
C PHE A 199 3.10 21.64 0.59
N MET A 200 4.26 21.82 1.24
CA MET A 200 4.33 22.34 2.61
C MET A 200 3.78 23.76 2.73
N CYS A 201 4.03 24.62 1.74
CA CYS A 201 3.40 25.96 1.71
C CYS A 201 1.88 25.86 1.67
N LYS A 202 1.31 24.97 0.85
CA LYS A 202 -0.15 24.78 0.78
C LYS A 202 -0.74 24.18 2.06
N GLU A 203 -0.01 23.32 2.72
CA GLU A 203 -0.38 22.78 4.04
C GLU A 203 -0.40 23.89 5.10
N LEU A 204 0.61 24.78 5.11
CA LEU A 204 0.65 25.94 6.00
C LEU A 204 -0.45 26.96 5.70
N ASP A 205 -0.75 27.23 4.42
CA ASP A 205 -1.86 28.10 4.01
C ASP A 205 -3.20 27.55 4.57
N LEU A 206 -3.41 26.23 4.48
CA LEU A 206 -4.60 25.57 5.00
C LEU A 206 -4.65 25.65 6.53
N PHE A 207 -3.54 25.36 7.21
CA PHE A 207 -3.45 25.48 8.67
C PHE A 207 -3.79 26.90 9.13
N TYR A 208 -3.24 27.91 8.45
CA TYR A 208 -3.52 29.31 8.76
C TYR A 208 -5.00 29.65 8.58
N SER A 209 -5.62 29.21 7.48
CA SER A 209 -7.07 29.36 7.25
C SER A 209 -7.91 28.72 8.37
N LEU A 210 -7.56 27.50 8.80
CA LEU A 210 -8.27 26.83 9.89
C LEU A 210 -8.09 27.57 11.23
N TYR A 211 -6.92 28.15 11.46
CA TYR A 211 -6.64 28.98 12.62
C TYR A 211 -7.46 30.28 12.61
N GLU A 212 -7.50 31.00 11.49
CA GLU A 212 -8.32 32.22 11.34
C GLU A 212 -9.81 31.94 11.57
N ASN A 213 -10.29 30.78 11.12
CA ASN A 213 -11.66 30.31 11.34
C ASN A 213 -11.92 29.79 12.77
N LYS A 214 -10.95 29.91 13.69
CA LYS A 214 -11.03 29.45 15.09
C LYS A 214 -11.32 27.95 15.24
N LEU A 215 -10.93 27.15 14.26
CA LEU A 215 -11.03 25.68 14.30
C LEU A 215 -9.81 25.02 14.95
N ILE A 216 -8.73 25.77 15.12
CA ILE A 216 -7.50 25.32 15.78
C ILE A 216 -7.36 26.05 17.11
N TYR A 217 -7.19 25.29 18.19
CA TYR A 217 -6.95 25.79 19.53
C TYR A 217 -5.91 24.92 20.24
N ARG A 218 -5.42 25.40 21.39
CA ARG A 218 -4.49 24.67 22.25
C ARG A 218 -5.13 24.46 23.61
N ASP A 219 -5.10 23.23 24.09
CA ASP A 219 -5.64 22.85 25.38
C ASP A 219 -4.86 21.66 25.99
N TYR A 220 -5.13 21.34 27.25
CA TYR A 220 -4.57 20.19 27.94
C TYR A 220 -5.55 19.02 27.88
N MET A 221 -5.14 17.93 27.23
CA MET A 221 -5.93 16.72 27.13
C MET A 221 -5.05 15.51 27.50
N PRO A 222 -5.58 14.52 28.25
CA PRO A 222 -4.93 13.22 28.37
C PRO A 222 -4.81 12.58 26.98
N VAL A 223 -3.58 12.30 26.55
CA VAL A 223 -3.28 11.68 25.25
C VAL A 223 -2.52 10.38 25.45
N TYR A 224 -2.62 9.48 24.47
CA TYR A 224 -1.74 8.32 24.42
C TYR A 224 -0.29 8.79 24.27
N TRP A 225 0.58 8.34 25.17
CA TRP A 225 1.98 8.76 25.19
C TRP A 225 2.90 7.56 25.03
N SER A 226 3.74 7.59 24.01
CA SER A 226 4.78 6.59 23.82
C SER A 226 6.01 6.94 24.65
N ILE A 227 6.32 6.12 25.66
CA ILE A 227 7.55 6.30 26.48
C ILE A 227 8.80 6.06 25.63
N SER A 228 8.75 5.13 24.67
CA SER A 228 9.88 4.78 23.81
C SER A 228 10.18 5.86 22.76
N SER A 229 9.13 6.50 22.23
CA SER A 229 9.24 7.54 21.21
C SER A 229 9.19 8.96 21.77
N GLN A 230 8.85 9.12 23.05
CA GLN A 230 8.73 10.40 23.76
C GLN A 230 7.82 11.41 23.06
N THR A 231 6.71 10.92 22.50
CA THR A 231 5.71 11.75 21.81
C THR A 231 4.31 11.23 22.08
N ALA A 232 3.34 12.14 21.92
CA ALA A 232 1.94 11.77 21.83
C ALA A 232 1.71 10.94 20.57
N LEU A 233 0.83 9.95 20.68
CA LEU A 233 0.36 9.10 19.58
C LEU A 233 -1.10 9.38 19.30
N ALA A 234 -1.49 9.33 18.04
CA ALA A 234 -2.90 9.34 17.69
C ALA A 234 -3.51 7.95 17.89
N GLU A 235 -4.83 7.88 18.13
CA GLU A 235 -5.53 6.61 18.37
C GLU A 235 -5.37 5.62 17.19
N PHE A 236 -5.34 6.15 15.96
CA PHE A 236 -5.16 5.33 14.76
C PHE A 236 -3.74 4.73 14.63
N GLU A 237 -2.77 5.21 15.41
CA GLU A 237 -1.39 4.68 15.43
C GLU A 237 -1.20 3.57 16.46
N LEU A 238 -2.22 3.27 17.28
CA LEU A 238 -2.13 2.27 18.33
C LEU A 238 -2.30 0.86 17.79
N GLU A 239 -1.36 -0.02 18.18
CA GLU A 239 -1.48 -1.45 18.00
C GLU A 239 -1.67 -2.13 19.36
N TYR A 240 -2.76 -2.89 19.51
CA TYR A 240 -3.05 -3.59 20.76
C TYR A 240 -2.30 -4.91 20.81
N ASN A 241 -1.50 -5.11 21.86
CA ASN A 241 -0.88 -6.39 22.15
C ASN A 241 -1.84 -7.28 22.98
N PRO A 242 -2.41 -8.35 22.41
CA PRO A 242 -3.33 -9.24 23.13
C PRO A 242 -2.66 -10.04 24.26
N GLU A 243 -1.33 -10.14 24.26
CA GLU A 243 -0.56 -10.85 25.30
C GLU A 243 -0.24 -9.99 26.52
N HIS A 244 -0.59 -8.70 26.49
CA HIS A 244 -0.30 -7.79 27.59
C HIS A 244 -1.08 -8.20 28.86
N LYS A 245 -0.34 -8.43 29.95
CA LYS A 245 -0.90 -8.73 31.28
C LYS A 245 -0.58 -7.58 32.22
N SER A 246 -1.62 -7.04 32.85
CA SER A 246 -1.52 -6.02 33.89
C SER A 246 -1.80 -6.63 35.26
N ASN A 247 -1.10 -6.16 36.28
CA ASN A 247 -1.38 -6.53 37.67
C ASN A 247 -2.59 -5.75 38.16
N ALA A 248 -3.64 -6.44 38.62
CA ALA A 248 -4.80 -5.83 39.23
C ALA A 248 -4.69 -5.90 40.75
N LEU A 249 -4.83 -4.75 41.43
CA LEU A 249 -4.87 -4.65 42.88
C LEU A 249 -6.23 -4.09 43.32
N TYR A 250 -6.78 -4.66 44.38
CA TYR A 250 -8.00 -4.14 45.04
C TYR A 250 -7.57 -3.37 46.28
N VAL A 251 -7.87 -2.08 46.31
CA VAL A 251 -7.52 -1.18 47.43
C VAL A 251 -8.80 -0.73 48.11
N ALA A 252 -8.98 -1.13 49.36
CA ALA A 252 -10.09 -0.66 50.19
C ALA A 252 -9.74 0.73 50.74
N TYR A 253 -10.61 1.71 50.48
CA TYR A 253 -10.51 3.04 51.06
C TYR A 253 -11.55 3.20 52.16
N GLN A 254 -11.10 3.61 53.35
CA GLN A 254 -12.00 3.97 54.44
C GLN A 254 -12.65 5.32 54.15
N LEU A 255 -13.98 5.39 54.21
CA LEU A 255 -14.71 6.65 54.09
C LEU A 255 -14.53 7.47 55.37
N VAL A 256 -14.05 8.71 55.23
CA VAL A 256 -13.90 9.65 56.34
C VAL A 256 -15.21 10.38 56.61
N GLU A 257 -15.98 10.66 55.57
CA GLU A 257 -17.31 11.29 55.66
C GLU A 257 -18.33 10.49 54.86
N TYR A 258 -19.54 10.38 55.41
CA TYR A 258 -20.67 9.72 54.77
C TYR A 258 -21.63 10.75 54.21
N SER A 259 -22.02 10.58 52.93
CA SER A 259 -23.09 11.37 52.33
C SER A 259 -24.43 11.11 53.03
N SER A 260 -25.38 12.03 52.88
CA SER A 260 -26.69 11.93 53.54
C SER A 260 -27.50 10.71 53.10
N GLU A 261 -27.23 10.21 51.90
CA GLU A 261 -27.83 9.01 51.30
C GLU A 261 -27.29 7.74 51.95
N ILE A 262 -25.98 7.67 52.21
CA ILE A 262 -25.33 6.49 52.81
C ILE A 262 -25.66 6.38 54.31
N LYS A 263 -25.79 7.52 55.00
CA LYS A 263 -26.17 7.56 56.43
C LYS A 263 -27.53 6.92 56.75
N LYS A 264 -28.40 6.71 55.77
CA LYS A 264 -29.70 6.03 55.97
C LYS A 264 -29.58 4.51 56.08
N PHE A 265 -28.45 3.96 55.64
CA PHE A 265 -28.18 2.52 55.58
C PHE A 265 -27.13 2.06 56.60
N LEU A 266 -26.56 3.00 57.37
CA LEU A 266 -25.70 2.74 58.53
C LEU A 266 -26.54 2.74 59.81
#